data_AF-A0A2V8IQ77-F1
#
_entry.id   AF-A0A2V8IQ77-F1
#
_cell.length_a   1.000
_cell.length_b   1.000
_cell.length_c   1.000
_cell.angle_alpha   90.00
_cell.angle_beta   90.00
_cell.angle_gamma   90.00
#
_symmetry.space_group_name_H-M   'P 1'
#
loop_
_entity.id
_entity.type
_entity.pdbx_description
1 polymer ?
#
loop_
_entity_poly.entity_id
_entity_poly.type
_entity_poly.pdbx_seq_one_letter_code
_entity_poly.pdbx_strand_id
1 'polypeptide(L)'
;MMEVKSRVGRLIAVVALVPFAVFWVMGVTRGTWASHTYNATHPYAITFKGGTTLYFAEWPGWFLEHALWIFFGLLFAIFVCEWMARRQGWP
;
A
#
# COMPACT_ATOMS: atom_id res chain seq x y z
N MET A 1 26.02 -3.25 19.18
CA MET A 1 25.25 -4.25 18.38
C MET A 1 23.73 -4.07 18.46
N MET A 2 23.16 -3.56 19.56
CA MET A 2 21.72 -3.24 19.68
C MET A 2 21.19 -2.23 18.63
N GLU A 3 22.02 -1.32 18.12
CA GLU A 3 21.58 -0.32 17.13
C GLU A 3 21.16 -0.90 15.77
N VAL A 4 21.80 -1.99 15.31
CA VAL A 4 21.54 -2.53 13.96
C VAL A 4 20.19 -3.26 13.91
N LYS A 5 19.83 -4.00 14.97
CA LYS A 5 18.49 -4.60 15.13
C LYS A 5 17.38 -3.55 15.15
N SER A 6 17.61 -2.45 15.87
CA SER A 6 16.68 -1.31 15.92
C SER A 6 16.50 -0.64 14.54
N ARG A 7 17.58 -0.52 13.76
CA ARG A 7 17.53 0.11 12.43
C ARG A 7 16.80 -0.75 11.39
N VAL A 8 17.03 -2.06 11.35
CA VAL A 8 16.33 -2.96 10.41
C VAL A 8 14.84 -3.06 10.77
N GLY A 9 14.50 -3.26 12.04
CA GLY A 9 13.10 -3.26 12.48
C GLY A 9 12.37 -1.94 12.19
N ARG A 10 13.04 -0.80 12.41
CA ARG A 10 12.51 0.53 12.02
C ARG A 10 12.33 0.67 10.51
N LEU A 11 13.30 0.23 9.71
CA LEU A 11 13.21 0.32 8.26
C LEU A 11 12.01 -0.47 7.75
N ILE A 12 11.82 -1.69 8.26
CA ILE A 12 10.72 -2.57 7.86
C ILE A 12 9.38 -2.01 8.37
N ALA A 13 9.32 -1.50 9.60
CA ALA A 13 8.13 -0.85 10.13
C ALA A 13 7.73 0.37 9.29
N VAL A 14 8.69 1.20 8.87
CA VAL A 14 8.44 2.33 7.96
C VAL A 14 7.96 1.82 6.59
N VAL A 15 8.59 0.79 6.03
CA VAL A 15 8.16 0.18 4.76
C VAL A 15 6.77 -0.45 4.86
N ALA A 16 6.31 -0.91 6.02
CA ALA A 16 4.94 -1.41 6.19
C ALA A 16 3.92 -0.28 6.45
N LEU A 17 4.34 0.76 7.17
CA LEU A 17 3.48 1.88 7.56
C LEU A 17 3.20 2.84 6.40
N VAL A 18 4.14 3.01 5.48
CA VAL A 18 3.98 3.87 4.29
C VAL A 18 2.88 3.34 3.35
N PRO A 19 2.88 2.08 2.88
CA PRO A 19 1.81 1.52 2.05
C PRO A 19 0.46 1.55 2.75
N PHE A 20 0.44 1.29 4.07
CA PHE A 20 -0.79 1.36 4.86
C PHE A 20 -1.36 2.78 4.91
N ALA A 21 -0.53 3.78 5.17
CA ALA A 21 -0.92 5.18 5.18
C ALA A 21 -1.39 5.64 3.79
N VAL A 22 -0.67 5.27 2.73
CA VAL A 22 -1.04 5.58 1.34
C VAL A 22 -2.37 4.94 0.98
N PHE A 23 -2.57 3.66 1.31
CA PHE A 23 -3.84 2.96 1.11
C PHE A 23 -4.99 3.67 1.83
N TRP A 24 -4.80 4.01 3.11
CA TRP A 24 -5.82 4.67 3.91
C TRP A 24 -6.20 6.04 3.33
N VAL A 25 -5.21 6.86 2.99
CA VAL A 25 -5.45 8.18 2.37
C VAL A 25 -6.16 8.03 1.03
N MET A 26 -5.73 7.11 0.16
CA MET A 26 -6.37 6.87 -1.13
C MET A 26 -7.80 6.35 -0.97
N GLY A 27 -8.04 5.46 0.00
CA GLY A 27 -9.37 4.92 0.32
C GLY A 27 -10.33 5.98 0.83
N VAL A 28 -9.91 6.79 1.81
CA VAL A 28 -10.73 7.87 2.39
C VAL A 28 -11.04 8.95 1.37
N THR A 29 -10.07 9.30 0.52
CA THR A 29 -10.25 10.34 -0.52
C THR A 29 -10.84 9.79 -1.81
N ARG A 30 -11.19 8.50 -1.90
CA ARG A 30 -11.65 7.87 -3.15
C ARG A 30 -12.76 8.65 -3.84
N GLY A 31 -13.74 9.15 -3.10
CA GLY A 31 -14.85 9.93 -3.64
C GLY A 31 -14.45 11.26 -4.29
N THR A 32 -13.24 11.78 -4.04
CA THR A 32 -12.78 13.06 -4.60
C THR A 32 -11.97 12.92 -5.88
N TRP A 33 -11.39 11.74 -6.13
CA TRP A 33 -10.50 11.52 -7.27
C TRP A 33 -10.95 10.37 -8.17
N ALA A 34 -11.85 9.50 -7.71
CA ALA A 34 -12.40 8.43 -8.50
C ALA A 34 -13.92 8.52 -8.59
N SER A 35 -14.42 8.47 -9.81
CA SER A 35 -15.85 8.47 -10.09
C SER A 35 -16.20 7.41 -11.13
N HIS A 36 -17.43 6.92 -11.06
CA HIS A 36 -18.00 6.06 -12.08
C HIS A 36 -18.78 6.94 -13.07
N THR A 37 -18.42 6.89 -14.34
CA THR A 37 -19.01 7.68 -15.42
C THR A 37 -20.00 6.85 -16.22
N TYR A 38 -21.04 7.48 -16.77
CA TYR A 38 -22.10 6.80 -17.53
C TYR A 38 -21.66 6.36 -18.95
N ASN A 39 -20.37 6.49 -19.29
CA ASN A 39 -19.85 6.13 -20.59
C ASN A 39 -19.67 4.61 -20.68
N ALA A 40 -20.39 3.96 -21.61
CA ALA A 40 -20.39 2.52 -21.79
C ALA A 40 -19.00 1.93 -22.15
N THR A 41 -18.14 2.73 -22.78
CA THR A 41 -16.80 2.28 -23.20
C THR A 41 -15.74 2.50 -22.12
N HIS A 42 -15.92 3.54 -21.29
CA HIS A 42 -14.99 3.90 -20.22
C HIS A 42 -15.76 4.31 -18.95
N PRO A 43 -16.25 3.33 -18.17
CA PRO A 43 -17.09 3.58 -17.02
C PRO A 43 -16.34 4.16 -15.82
N TYR A 44 -15.00 4.20 -15.83
CA TYR A 44 -14.21 4.71 -14.71
C TYR A 44 -13.45 5.99 -15.07
N ALA A 45 -13.54 6.99 -14.20
CA ALA A 45 -12.81 8.25 -14.33
C ALA A 45 -11.94 8.52 -13.10
N ILE A 46 -10.68 8.85 -13.34
CA ILE A 46 -9.72 9.26 -12.32
C ILE A 46 -9.28 10.71 -12.58
N THR A 47 -9.57 11.58 -11.63
CA THR A 47 -9.18 12.99 -11.66
C THR A 47 -7.92 13.18 -10.84
N PHE A 48 -6.84 13.59 -11.51
CA PHE A 48 -5.56 13.90 -10.89
C PHE A 48 -5.56 15.32 -10.32
N LYS A 49 -4.67 15.55 -9.35
CA LYS A 49 -4.39 16.89 -8.83
C LYS A 49 -3.84 17.75 -9.96
N GLY A 50 -4.65 18.69 -10.45
CA GLY A 50 -4.39 19.46 -11.68
C GLY A 50 -5.56 19.49 -12.66
N GLY A 51 -6.64 18.75 -12.39
CA GLY A 51 -7.88 18.79 -13.18
C GLY A 51 -7.91 17.83 -14.39
N THR A 52 -6.76 17.21 -14.72
CA THR A 52 -6.70 16.16 -15.73
C THR A 52 -7.50 14.95 -15.29
N THR A 53 -8.48 14.55 -16.11
CA THR A 53 -9.29 13.35 -15.87
C THR A 53 -8.98 12.30 -16.93
N LEU A 54 -8.56 11.11 -16.49
CA LEU A 54 -8.33 9.95 -17.35
C LEU A 54 -9.50 8.99 -17.24
N TYR A 55 -9.90 8.43 -18.38
CA TYR A 55 -11.01 7.49 -18.47
C TYR A 55 -10.48 6.08 -18.77
N PHE A 56 -10.99 5.08 -18.06
CA PHE A 56 -10.55 3.69 -18.15
C PHE A 56 -11.75 2.77 -18.38
N ALA A 57 -11.54 1.72 -19.19
CA ALA A 57 -12.52 0.66 -19.42
C ALA A 57 -12.74 -0.20 -18.16
N GLU A 58 -11.66 -0.44 -17.42
CA GLU A 58 -11.65 -1.21 -16.18
C GLU A 58 -11.16 -0.33 -15.03
N TRP A 59 -11.49 -0.70 -13.80
CA TRP A 59 -11.04 0.02 -12.62
C TRP A 59 -9.53 -0.19 -12.46
N PRO A 60 -8.68 0.85 -12.60
CA PRO A 60 -7.23 0.67 -12.53
C PRO A 60 -6.73 0.60 -11.07
N GLY A 61 -7.63 0.41 -10.11
CA GLY A 61 -7.31 0.42 -8.68
C GLY A 61 -6.79 -0.91 -8.16
N TRP A 62 -6.00 -1.64 -8.96
CA TRP A 62 -5.32 -2.87 -8.54
C TRP A 62 -4.61 -2.70 -7.19
N PHE A 63 -3.93 -1.56 -6.99
CA PHE A 63 -3.29 -1.26 -5.71
C PHE A 63 -4.29 -1.19 -4.55
N LEU A 64 -5.46 -0.56 -4.73
CA LEU A 64 -6.51 -0.50 -3.69
C LEU A 64 -7.12 -1.87 -3.41
N GLU A 65 -7.26 -2.71 -4.44
CA GLU A 65 -7.77 -4.09 -4.29
C GLU A 65 -6.79 -5.00 -3.56
N HIS A 66 -5.49 -4.78 -3.76
CA HIS A 66 -4.42 -5.64 -3.25
C HIS A 66 -3.65 -5.04 -2.08
N ALA A 67 -3.92 -3.80 -1.67
CA ALA A 67 -3.15 -3.10 -0.63
C ALA A 67 -3.19 -3.82 0.72
N LEU A 68 -4.32 -4.42 1.09
CA LEU A 68 -4.41 -5.25 2.30
C LEU A 68 -3.50 -6.49 2.19
N TRP A 69 -3.47 -7.14 1.03
CA TRP A 69 -2.57 -8.27 0.79
C TRP A 69 -1.10 -7.87 0.81
N ILE A 70 -0.76 -6.71 0.23
CA ILE A 70 0.60 -6.14 0.30
C ILE A 70 0.97 -5.86 1.76
N PHE A 71 0.06 -5.28 2.53
CA PHE A 71 0.27 -5.01 3.96
C PHE A 71 0.49 -6.30 4.77
N PHE A 72 -0.38 -7.31 4.60
CA PHE A 72 -0.22 -8.59 5.30
C PHE A 72 1.04 -9.33 4.85
N GLY A 73 1.39 -9.28 3.56
CA GLY A 73 2.63 -9.85 3.04
C GLY A 73 3.87 -9.19 3.67
N LEU A 74 3.85 -7.87 3.81
CA LEU A 74 4.91 -7.13 4.52
C LEU A 74 4.96 -7.53 5.99
N LEU A 75 3.85 -7.54 6.71
CA LEU A 75 3.76 -7.99 8.12
C LEU A 75 4.31 -9.40 8.31
N PHE A 76 3.93 -10.33 7.42
CA PHE A 76 4.41 -11.70 7.44
C PHE A 76 5.92 -11.78 7.21
N ALA A 77 6.46 -11.00 6.25
CA ALA A 77 7.90 -10.91 6.03
C ALA A 77 8.64 -10.39 7.28
N ILE A 78 8.10 -9.38 7.98
CA ILE A 78 8.66 -8.90 9.26
C ILE A 78 8.70 -10.04 10.27
N PHE A 79 7.58 -10.74 10.44
CA PHE A 79 7.45 -11.81 11.41
C PHE A 79 8.46 -12.93 11.14
N VAL A 80 8.60 -13.35 9.88
CA VAL A 80 9.55 -14.39 9.48
C VAL A 80 10.99 -13.91 9.70
N CYS A 81 11.33 -12.67 9.32
CA CYS A 81 12.65 -12.10 9.57
C CYS A 81 13.00 -12.05 11.06
N GLU A 82 12.09 -11.59 11.92
CA GLU A 82 12.33 -11.59 13.37
C GLU A 82 12.42 -13.01 13.94
N TRP A 83 11.59 -13.93 13.45
CA TRP A 83 11.60 -15.32 13.90
C TRP A 83 12.92 -16.01 13.56
N MET A 84 13.44 -15.81 12.35
CA MET A 84 14.75 -16.30 11.94
C MET A 84 15.88 -15.65 12.75
N ALA A 85 15.83 -14.33 12.96
CA ALA A 85 16.82 -13.63 13.78
C ALA A 85 16.86 -14.15 15.23
N ARG A 86 15.69 -14.46 15.82
CA ARG A 86 15.58 -15.07 17.15
C ARG A 86 16.13 -16.51 17.18
N ARG A 87 15.93 -17.29 16.11
CA ARG A 87 16.40 -18.68 16.03
C ARG A 87 17.89 -18.84 15.76
N GLN A 88 18.50 -17.91 15.02
CA GLN A 88 19.94 -17.96 14.73
C GLN A 88 20.81 -17.46 15.89
N GLY A 89 20.23 -17.18 17.06
CA GLY A 89 20.98 -16.70 18.23
C GLY A 89 21.66 -15.34 18.01
N TRP A 90 21.23 -14.61 16.98
CA TRP A 90 21.72 -13.25 16.79
C TRP A 90 21.19 -12.38 17.94
N PRO A 91 22.09 -11.74 18.72
CA PRO A 91 21.75 -10.99 19.93
C PRO A 91 20.88 -9.79 19.64
#